data_AF-A0A4Y7RMC0-F1
#
_entry.id   AF-A0A4Y7RMC0-F1
#
_cell.length_a   1.000
_cell.length_b   1.000
_cell.length_c   1.000
_cell.angle_alpha   90.00
_cell.angle_beta   90.00
_cell.angle_gamma   90.00
#
_symmetry.space_group_name_H-M   'P 1'
#
loop_
_entity.id
_entity.type
_entity.pdbx_description
1 polymer ?
#
loop_
_entity_poly.entity_id
_entity_poly.type
_entity_poly.pdbx_seq_one_letter_code
_entity_poly.pdbx_strand_id
1 'polypeptide(L)'
;MTTFRNGKIVKCDQKVNITATFGSDLVLEGFTSVPNILLKVYRRIGISDFQAMVLIHLIRLRVEERNYYPAPEIIAQYMDAEAALVQNTLEELQGKEIIAVSEYYDNENNVVFDGYDFEPLFLKVSDVWAAIRAKEIEDSEKNIKAAGLADGIKSFKYSDSISELIITFEKEFGRPLSPIEVEQIEKWAGESSAALVVEALRRAVLGGKHNFKYINSILLEWKKNNLKTLEEVSEYDQDFQKRRARSLRKVNETANAGTKANKNDSKEKAFIRSLYIKG
;
A
#
# COMPACT_ATOMS: atom_id res chain seq x y z
N MET A 1 5.63 32.26 12.83
CA MET A 1 4.37 32.26 13.60
C MET A 1 3.22 32.00 12.64
N THR A 2 2.93 30.74 12.35
CA THR A 2 1.74 30.32 11.61
C THR A 2 1.51 28.84 11.89
N THR A 3 1.03 28.57 13.10
CA THR A 3 0.38 27.29 13.42
C THR A 3 -0.84 27.16 12.52
N PHE A 4 -0.80 26.25 11.56
CA PHE A 4 -2.01 25.80 10.88
C PHE A 4 -2.87 25.09 11.94
N ARG A 5 -3.73 25.84 12.61
CA ARG A 5 -4.92 25.26 13.24
C ARG A 5 -5.66 24.57 12.10
N ASN A 6 -5.96 23.28 12.25
CA ASN A 6 -7.01 22.60 11.49
C ASN A 6 -8.30 23.40 11.69
N GLY A 7 -8.50 24.42 10.86
CA GLY A 7 -9.71 25.22 10.85
C GLY A 7 -10.82 24.29 10.39
N LYS A 8 -11.78 24.01 11.28
CA LYS A 8 -12.98 23.23 10.93
C LYS A 8 -13.66 23.91 9.74
N ILE A 9 -13.49 23.35 8.55
CA ILE A 9 -14.21 23.76 7.34
C ILE A 9 -15.62 23.20 7.51
N VAL A 10 -16.55 24.05 7.96
CA VAL A 10 -17.94 23.66 8.17
C VAL A 10 -18.74 24.01 6.94
N LYS A 11 -19.50 23.04 6.41
CA LYS A 11 -20.41 23.25 5.29
C LYS A 11 -21.61 24.08 5.77
N CYS A 12 -21.73 25.32 5.29
CA CYS A 12 -22.75 26.29 5.76
C CYS A 12 -24.19 25.95 5.32
N ASP A 13 -24.36 25.10 4.31
CA ASP A 13 -25.60 25.04 3.54
C ASP A 13 -26.20 23.63 3.58
N GLN A 14 -26.84 23.24 4.69
CA GLN A 14 -27.87 22.18 4.74
C GLN A 14 -28.49 22.10 6.14
N LYS A 15 -29.79 21.77 6.23
CA LYS A 15 -30.37 21.20 7.46
C LYS A 15 -29.50 19.99 7.80
N VAL A 16 -28.60 20.16 8.77
CA VAL A 16 -27.52 19.22 9.04
C VAL A 16 -28.16 17.89 9.46
N ASN A 17 -28.08 16.90 8.58
CA ASN A 17 -28.34 15.53 8.98
C ASN A 17 -27.14 15.09 9.82
N ILE A 18 -27.24 15.30 11.14
CA ILE A 18 -26.16 15.07 12.11
C ILE A 18 -25.55 13.67 11.94
N THR A 19 -26.37 12.67 11.63
CA THR A 19 -25.93 11.29 11.39
C THR A 19 -25.05 11.17 10.13
N ALA A 20 -25.41 11.86 9.04
CA ALA A 20 -24.61 11.85 7.81
C ALA A 20 -23.30 12.65 7.97
N THR A 21 -23.34 13.77 8.71
CA THR A 21 -22.14 14.54 9.06
C THR A 21 -21.20 13.75 9.96
N PHE A 22 -21.74 13.06 10.97
CA PHE A 22 -20.95 12.17 11.84
C PHE A 22 -20.24 11.06 11.06
N GLY A 23 -20.91 10.41 10.11
CA GLY A 23 -20.28 9.37 9.28
C GLY A 23 -19.14 9.91 8.41
N SER A 24 -19.27 11.15 7.92
CA SER A 24 -18.19 11.83 7.19
C SER A 24 -17.02 12.18 8.12
N ASP A 25 -17.31 12.82 9.26
CA ASP A 25 -16.30 13.23 10.23
C ASP A 25 -15.54 12.02 10.78
N LEU A 26 -16.23 10.92 11.10
CA LEU A 26 -15.61 9.69 11.58
C LEU A 26 -14.55 9.13 10.62
N VAL A 27 -14.76 9.25 9.31
CA VAL A 27 -13.78 8.80 8.29
C VAL A 27 -12.66 9.82 8.10
N LEU A 28 -12.98 11.13 8.20
CA LEU A 28 -12.02 12.21 8.01
C LEU A 28 -11.07 12.39 9.21
N GLU A 29 -11.48 12.02 10.41
CA GLU A 29 -10.65 12.00 11.63
C GLU A 29 -9.60 10.86 11.64
N GLY A 30 -9.59 10.01 10.60
CA GLY A 30 -8.52 9.05 10.37
C GLY A 30 -8.63 7.73 11.13
N PHE A 31 -7.62 6.88 10.96
CA PHE A 31 -7.54 5.56 11.60
C PHE A 31 -6.10 5.27 12.02
N THR A 32 -5.92 4.86 13.27
CA THR A 32 -4.62 4.37 13.76
C THR A 32 -4.53 2.86 13.54
N SER A 33 -3.64 2.42 12.65
CA SER A 33 -3.39 1.01 12.38
C SER A 33 -2.27 0.47 13.26
N VAL A 34 -2.54 -0.64 13.97
CA VAL A 34 -1.55 -1.32 14.81
C VAL A 34 -1.24 -2.69 14.21
N PRO A 35 0.05 -3.04 13.96
CA PRO A 35 0.39 -4.36 13.45
C PRO A 35 -0.13 -5.48 14.36
N ASN A 36 -0.90 -6.42 13.80
CA ASN A 36 -1.45 -7.54 14.58
C ASN A 36 -0.37 -8.38 15.27
N ILE A 37 0.83 -8.45 14.69
CA ILE A 37 1.95 -9.13 15.32
C ILE A 37 2.37 -8.46 16.63
N LEU A 38 2.43 -7.12 16.66
CA LEU A 38 2.71 -6.38 17.88
C LEU A 38 1.67 -6.69 18.96
N LEU A 39 0.38 -6.67 18.60
CA LEU A 39 -0.70 -7.03 19.52
C LEU A 39 -0.61 -8.48 20.04
N LYS A 40 -0.08 -9.41 19.24
CA LYS A 40 0.13 -10.80 19.66
C LYS A 40 1.33 -10.97 20.59
N VAL A 41 2.35 -10.11 20.50
CA VAL A 41 3.66 -10.36 21.14
C VAL A 41 4.11 -9.30 22.14
N TYR A 42 3.42 -8.16 22.27
CA TYR A 42 3.87 -7.06 23.14
C TYR A 42 4.15 -7.51 24.59
N ARG A 43 3.30 -8.39 25.14
CA ARG A 43 3.53 -9.00 26.47
C ARG A 43 4.82 -9.82 26.54
N ARG A 44 5.18 -10.54 25.47
CA ARG A 44 6.39 -11.38 25.40
C ARG A 44 7.67 -10.55 25.34
N ILE A 45 7.60 -9.33 24.79
CA ILE A 45 8.70 -8.37 24.75
C ILE A 45 8.67 -7.39 25.94
N GLY A 46 7.94 -7.70 27.01
CA GLY A 46 7.98 -6.95 28.27
C GLY A 46 7.17 -5.66 28.31
N ILE A 47 6.25 -5.46 27.36
CA ILE A 47 5.34 -4.31 27.31
C ILE A 47 4.06 -4.66 28.07
N SER A 48 3.62 -3.80 28.99
CA SER A 48 2.32 -3.90 29.67
C SER A 48 1.18 -3.35 28.81
N ASP A 49 -0.07 -3.64 29.15
CA ASP A 49 -1.25 -3.17 28.42
C ASP A 49 -1.32 -1.63 28.44
N PHE A 50 -0.95 -1.02 29.57
CA PHE A 50 -0.83 0.43 29.72
C PHE A 50 0.26 1.00 28.81
N GLN A 51 1.45 0.39 28.81
CA GLN A 51 2.55 0.76 27.92
C GLN A 51 2.18 0.61 26.43
N ALA A 52 1.45 -0.45 26.08
CA ALA A 52 0.96 -0.66 24.72
C ALA A 52 -0.01 0.45 24.30
N MET A 53 -0.88 0.91 25.19
CA MET A 53 -1.78 2.03 24.91
C MET A 53 -1.01 3.35 24.73
N VAL A 54 0.01 3.62 25.55
CA VAL A 54 0.92 4.77 25.36
C VAL A 54 1.58 4.70 23.98
N LEU A 55 2.11 3.55 23.57
CA LEU A 55 2.70 3.35 22.24
C LEU A 55 1.71 3.63 21.11
N ILE A 56 0.46 3.16 21.24
CA ILE A 56 -0.59 3.42 20.24
C ILE A 56 -0.88 4.93 20.13
N HIS A 57 -0.94 5.65 21.24
CA HIS A 57 -1.10 7.10 21.22
C HIS A 57 0.10 7.82 20.60
N LEU A 58 1.33 7.39 20.87
CA LEU A 58 2.51 7.94 20.19
C LEU A 58 2.44 7.73 18.67
N ILE A 59 2.01 6.55 18.22
CA ILE A 59 1.82 6.26 16.79
C ILE A 59 0.72 7.15 16.19
N ARG A 60 -0.44 7.26 16.86
CA ARG A 60 -1.54 8.15 16.43
C ARG A 60 -1.06 9.58 16.27
N LEU A 61 -0.43 10.14 17.31
CA LEU A 61 0.02 11.54 17.34
C LEU A 61 1.07 11.83 16.26
N ARG A 62 1.95 10.86 15.97
CA ARG A 62 2.88 10.96 14.84
C ARG A 62 2.17 10.99 13.49
N VAL A 63 1.21 10.09 13.27
CA VAL A 63 0.55 9.93 11.97
C VAL A 63 -0.41 11.08 11.68
N GLU A 64 -1.27 11.42 12.65
CA GLU A 64 -2.34 12.39 12.46
C GLU A 64 -1.84 13.84 12.61
N GLU A 65 -0.98 14.10 13.59
CA GLU A 65 -0.61 15.47 13.99
C GLU A 65 0.85 15.83 13.65
N ARG A 66 1.62 14.88 13.08
CA ARG A 66 3.08 15.01 12.89
C ARG A 66 3.80 15.39 14.19
N ASN A 67 3.27 14.95 15.33
CA ASN A 67 3.86 15.20 16.63
C ASN A 67 4.80 14.05 17.01
N TYR A 68 6.09 14.24 16.77
CA TYR A 68 7.11 13.22 16.98
C TYR A 68 7.57 13.09 18.44
N TYR A 69 7.40 14.15 19.23
CA TYR A 69 7.83 14.23 20.62
C TYR A 69 6.73 14.85 21.50
N PRO A 70 5.56 14.18 21.62
CA PRO A 70 4.44 14.70 22.39
C PRO A 70 4.79 14.79 23.88
N ALA A 71 4.37 15.90 24.50
CA ALA A 71 4.45 16.06 25.94
C ALA A 71 3.52 15.04 26.65
N PRO A 72 3.89 14.53 27.84
CA PRO A 72 3.09 13.55 28.58
C PRO A 72 1.64 14.00 28.83
N GLU A 73 1.41 15.30 29.02
CA GLU A 73 0.09 15.89 29.23
C GLU A 73 -0.84 15.69 28.03
N ILE A 74 -0.30 15.68 26.80
CA ILE A 74 -1.09 15.45 25.59
C ILE A 74 -1.61 14.01 25.57
N ILE A 75 -0.77 13.05 25.93
CA ILE A 75 -1.15 11.63 25.95
C ILE A 75 -2.13 11.37 27.09
N ALA A 76 -1.88 11.93 28.27
CA ALA A 76 -2.73 11.79 29.45
C ALA A 76 -4.17 12.28 29.22
N GLN A 77 -4.40 13.27 28.34
CA GLN A 77 -5.75 13.73 27.99
C GLN A 77 -6.65 12.64 27.36
N TYR A 78 -6.04 11.59 26.81
CA TYR A 78 -6.76 10.50 26.14
C TYR A 78 -6.73 9.19 26.92
N MET A 79 -6.17 9.20 28.13
CA MET A 79 -6.00 8.04 28.98
C MET A 79 -6.57 8.32 30.37
N ASP A 80 -7.00 7.28 31.07
CA ASP A 80 -7.35 7.38 32.50
C ASP A 80 -6.05 7.35 33.34
N ALA A 81 -5.23 8.39 33.20
CA ALA A 81 -3.91 8.48 33.80
C ALA A 81 -3.42 9.93 33.98
N GLU A 82 -2.60 10.15 34.99
CA GLU A 82 -1.90 11.43 35.19
C GLU A 82 -0.66 11.55 34.31
N ALA A 83 -0.28 12.78 33.96
CA ALA A 83 0.90 13.06 33.14
C ALA A 83 2.20 12.49 33.74
N ALA A 84 2.34 12.50 35.08
CA ALA A 84 3.49 11.92 35.76
C ALA A 84 3.60 10.39 35.54
N LEU A 85 2.46 9.68 35.51
CA LEU A 85 2.45 8.24 35.23
C LEU A 85 2.84 7.98 33.78
N VAL A 86 2.36 8.80 32.83
CA VAL A 86 2.76 8.70 31.42
C VAL A 86 4.25 8.96 31.25
N GLN A 87 4.80 9.99 31.91
CA GLN A 87 6.22 10.31 31.89
C GLN A 87 7.07 9.11 32.36
N ASN A 88 6.76 8.56 33.53
CA ASN A 88 7.44 7.37 34.05
C ASN A 88 7.32 6.18 33.08
N THR A 89 6.17 6.03 32.42
CA THR A 89 5.94 4.97 31.44
C THR A 89 6.83 5.14 30.20
N LEU A 90 7.04 6.38 29.73
CA LEU A 90 7.93 6.68 28.61
C LEU A 90 9.40 6.42 28.99
N GLU A 91 9.79 6.75 30.22
CA GLU A 91 11.13 6.43 30.75
C GLU A 91 11.34 4.91 30.87
N GLU A 92 10.36 4.16 31.37
CA GLU A 92 10.41 2.70 31.40
C GLU A 92 10.53 2.09 30.00
N LEU A 93 9.78 2.62 29.03
CA LEU A 93 9.85 2.14 27.64
C LEU A 93 11.22 2.41 27.02
N GLN A 94 11.85 3.54 27.34
CA GLN A 94 13.22 3.83 26.93
C GLN A 94 14.23 2.91 27.63
N GLY A 95 14.09 2.71 28.94
CA GLY A 95 14.96 1.80 29.71
C GLY A 95 14.86 0.34 29.26
N LYS A 96 13.71 -0.07 28.70
CA LYS A 96 13.51 -1.39 28.08
C LYS A 96 13.98 -1.46 26.62
N GLU A 97 14.50 -0.37 26.07
CA GLU A 97 14.86 -0.21 24.65
C GLU A 97 13.67 -0.52 23.73
N ILE A 98 12.45 -0.18 24.15
CA ILE A 98 11.25 -0.32 23.31
C ILE A 98 11.10 0.91 22.43
N ILE A 99 11.42 2.09 22.97
CA ILE A 99 11.52 3.32 22.21
C ILE A 99 12.87 3.98 22.49
N ALA A 100 13.35 4.82 21.58
CA ALA A 100 14.50 5.69 21.79
C ALA A 100 14.11 7.15 21.55
N VAL A 101 15.03 8.08 21.79
CA VAL A 101 14.93 9.46 21.31
C VAL A 101 15.98 9.64 20.23
N SER A 102 15.54 10.04 19.05
CA SER A 102 16.36 10.22 17.85
C SER A 102 16.15 11.63 17.29
N GLU A 103 17.18 12.17 16.64
CA GLU A 103 17.09 13.42 15.90
C GLU A 103 16.45 13.18 14.52
N TYR A 104 15.46 14.01 14.18
CA TYR A 104 14.79 14.03 12.88
C TYR A 104 15.11 15.35 12.17
N TYR A 105 15.29 15.29 10.86
CA TYR A 105 15.51 16.46 10.02
C TYR A 105 14.28 16.75 9.16
N ASP A 106 13.68 17.93 9.35
CA ASP A 106 12.59 18.43 8.52
C ASP A 106 13.16 19.18 7.31
N ASN A 107 13.01 18.60 6.12
CA ASN A 107 13.43 19.22 4.87
C ASN A 107 12.63 20.48 4.51
N GLU A 108 11.35 20.57 4.92
CA GLU A 108 10.48 21.70 4.57
C GLU A 108 10.88 22.95 5.37
N ASN A 109 11.20 22.76 6.65
CA ASN A 109 11.53 23.85 7.56
C ASN A 109 13.05 24.02 7.78
N ASN A 110 13.88 23.07 7.32
CA ASN A 110 15.33 23.03 7.52
C ASN A 110 15.71 23.08 9.01
N VAL A 111 15.06 22.23 9.82
CA VAL A 111 15.24 22.16 11.27
C VAL A 111 15.49 20.71 11.69
N VAL A 112 16.43 20.54 12.63
CA VAL A 112 16.63 19.28 13.36
C VAL A 112 15.86 19.36 14.68
N PHE A 113 15.15 18.30 15.04
CA PHE A 113 14.35 18.22 16.25
C PHE A 113 14.31 16.79 16.80
N ASP A 114 14.10 16.64 18.09
CA ASP A 114 14.00 15.33 18.74
C ASP A 114 12.64 14.67 18.51
N GLY A 115 12.62 13.34 18.48
CA GLY A 115 11.40 12.55 18.42
C GLY A 115 11.58 11.16 19.01
N TYR A 116 10.48 10.55 19.44
CA TYR A 116 10.51 9.15 19.85
C TYR A 116 10.81 8.25 18.64
N ASP A 117 11.57 7.19 18.82
CA ASP A 117 11.90 6.25 17.73
C ASP A 117 11.39 4.86 18.07
N PHE A 118 10.80 4.19 17.08
CA PHE A 118 10.22 2.86 17.21
C PHE A 118 11.09 1.78 16.56
N GLU A 119 12.23 2.12 15.96
CA GLU A 119 13.17 1.13 15.45
C GLU A 119 13.50 0.03 16.50
N PRO A 120 13.79 0.36 17.77
CA PRO A 120 14.05 -0.66 18.80
C PRO A 120 12.88 -1.62 19.04
N LEU A 121 11.64 -1.10 19.04
CA LEU A 121 10.43 -1.92 19.13
C LEU A 121 10.36 -2.94 17.99
N PHE A 122 10.58 -2.49 16.75
CA PHE A 122 10.45 -3.36 15.58
C PHE A 122 11.56 -4.42 15.52
N LEU A 123 12.76 -4.11 15.98
CA LEU A 123 13.82 -5.10 16.15
C LEU A 123 13.38 -6.22 17.10
N LYS A 124 12.89 -5.87 18.31
CA LYS A 124 12.40 -6.87 19.28
C LYS A 124 11.21 -7.67 18.76
N VAL A 125 10.27 -7.04 18.05
CA VAL A 125 9.14 -7.75 17.41
C VAL A 125 9.64 -8.72 16.35
N SER A 126 10.65 -8.34 15.56
CA SER A 126 11.22 -9.18 14.50
C SER A 126 11.90 -10.43 15.07
N ASP A 127 12.61 -10.32 16.19
CA ASP A 127 13.24 -11.46 16.88
C ASP A 127 12.20 -12.47 17.35
N VAL A 128 11.13 -12.00 17.99
CA VAL A 128 10.04 -12.88 18.46
C VAL A 128 9.31 -13.52 17.28
N TRP A 129 9.11 -12.77 16.19
CA TRP A 129 8.52 -13.31 14.96
C TRP A 129 9.40 -14.42 14.37
N ALA A 130 10.71 -14.19 14.27
CA ALA A 130 11.65 -15.17 13.75
C ALA A 130 11.65 -16.45 14.59
N ALA A 131 11.60 -16.34 15.91
CA ALA A 131 11.50 -17.48 16.81
C ALA A 131 10.19 -18.26 16.65
N ILE A 132 9.05 -17.55 16.51
CA ILE A 132 7.75 -18.18 16.23
C ILE A 132 7.82 -18.95 14.91
N ARG A 133 8.38 -18.33 13.87
CA ARG A 133 8.49 -18.94 12.54
C ARG A 133 9.40 -20.15 12.52
N ALA A 134 10.56 -20.09 13.18
CA ALA A 134 11.47 -21.22 13.29
C ALA A 134 10.76 -22.42 13.95
N LYS A 135 9.98 -22.17 15.01
CA LYS A 135 9.21 -23.21 15.69
C LYS A 135 8.09 -23.78 14.82
N GLU A 136 7.35 -22.92 14.10
CA GLU A 136 6.32 -23.36 13.15
C GLU A 136 6.90 -24.26 12.06
N ILE A 137 8.10 -23.94 11.55
CA ILE A 137 8.81 -24.76 10.56
C ILE A 137 9.19 -26.11 11.18
N GLU A 138 9.81 -26.10 12.37
CA GLU A 138 10.22 -27.34 13.05
C GLU A 138 9.02 -28.26 13.36
N ASP A 139 7.93 -27.70 13.88
CA ASP A 139 6.70 -28.44 14.17
C ASP A 139 6.07 -28.97 12.88
N SER A 140 6.14 -28.22 11.77
CA SER A 140 5.67 -28.68 10.47
C SER A 140 6.48 -29.87 9.95
N GLU A 141 7.81 -29.83 10.07
CA GLU A 141 8.69 -30.94 9.68
C GLU A 141 8.46 -32.20 10.52
N LYS A 142 8.27 -32.04 11.84
CA LYS A 142 7.96 -33.16 12.74
C LYS A 142 6.61 -33.79 12.42
N ASN A 143 5.59 -32.97 12.17
CA ASN A 143 4.26 -33.46 11.82
C ASN A 143 4.24 -34.17 10.46
N ILE A 144 5.00 -33.67 9.47
CA ILE A 144 5.18 -34.35 8.17
C ILE A 144 5.84 -35.72 8.35
N LYS A 145 6.90 -35.81 9.17
CA LYS A 145 7.58 -37.09 9.44
C LYS A 145 6.69 -38.07 10.23
N ALA A 146 5.97 -37.57 11.24
CA ALA A 146 5.12 -38.39 12.12
C ALA A 146 3.85 -38.93 11.43
N ALA A 147 3.30 -38.20 10.46
CA ALA A 147 2.13 -38.64 9.69
C ALA A 147 2.44 -39.77 8.69
N GLY A 148 3.66 -40.32 8.65
CA GLY A 148 4.06 -41.31 7.63
C GLY A 148 4.05 -40.75 6.21
N LEU A 149 3.90 -39.43 6.08
CA LEU A 149 3.99 -38.67 4.84
C LEU A 149 5.43 -38.55 4.34
N ALA A 150 6.42 -39.12 5.02
CA ALA A 150 7.80 -39.19 4.51
C ALA A 150 7.93 -40.08 3.25
N ASP A 151 7.14 -41.16 3.14
CA ASP A 151 7.03 -41.98 1.91
C ASP A 151 5.78 -41.62 1.07
N GLY A 152 4.82 -40.92 1.66
CA GLY A 152 3.53 -40.55 1.06
C GLY A 152 3.45 -39.12 0.50
N ILE A 153 4.34 -38.23 0.90
CA ILE A 153 4.77 -37.12 0.05
C ILE A 153 5.71 -37.80 -0.95
N LYS A 154 5.11 -38.38 -1.99
CA LYS A 154 5.63 -38.03 -3.31
C LYS A 154 5.88 -36.54 -3.19
N SER A 155 7.16 -36.16 -3.15
CA SER A 155 7.58 -34.87 -3.63
C SER A 155 6.64 -34.61 -4.80
N PHE A 156 5.72 -33.67 -4.66
CA PHE A 156 5.35 -32.92 -5.83
C PHE A 156 6.70 -32.28 -6.17
N LYS A 157 7.51 -33.03 -6.93
CA LYS A 157 8.49 -32.47 -7.82
C LYS A 157 7.60 -31.67 -8.75
N TYR A 158 7.24 -30.47 -8.27
CA TYR A 158 7.09 -29.34 -9.13
C TYR A 158 8.24 -29.46 -10.11
N SER A 159 7.91 -29.42 -11.41
CA SER A 159 8.96 -29.31 -12.40
C SER A 159 9.89 -28.18 -11.95
N ASP A 160 11.19 -28.28 -12.23
CA ASP A 160 12.17 -27.27 -11.78
C ASP A 160 11.68 -25.83 -12.09
N SER A 161 10.92 -25.68 -13.19
CA SER A 161 10.24 -24.44 -13.59
C SER A 161 9.18 -23.90 -12.60
N ILE A 162 8.37 -24.73 -11.95
CA ILE A 162 7.35 -24.27 -10.99
C ILE A 162 8.01 -23.86 -9.67
N SER A 163 9.01 -24.62 -9.21
CA SER A 163 9.81 -24.27 -8.04
C SER A 163 10.52 -22.92 -8.22
N GLU A 164 11.08 -22.69 -9.40
CA GLU A 164 11.73 -21.41 -9.75
C GLU A 164 10.71 -20.24 -9.80
N LEU A 165 9.50 -20.48 -10.30
CA LEU A 165 8.42 -19.50 -10.26
C LEU A 165 8.05 -19.11 -8.83
N ILE A 166 7.87 -20.09 -7.93
CA ILE A 166 7.51 -19.83 -6.53
C ILE A 166 8.58 -18.95 -5.85
N ILE A 167 9.86 -19.31 -5.98
CA ILE A 167 10.98 -18.54 -5.43
C ILE A 167 11.01 -17.11 -5.99
N THR A 168 10.77 -16.96 -7.30
CA THR A 168 10.75 -15.65 -7.96
C THR A 168 9.62 -14.78 -7.41
N PHE A 169 8.41 -15.35 -7.25
CA PHE A 169 7.28 -14.62 -6.67
C PHE A 169 7.53 -14.22 -5.21
N GLU A 170 8.05 -15.12 -4.37
CA GLU A 170 8.34 -14.80 -2.97
C GLU A 170 9.35 -13.65 -2.84
N LYS A 171 10.38 -13.64 -3.69
CA LYS A 171 11.39 -12.58 -3.73
C LYS A 171 10.78 -11.23 -4.12
N GLU A 172 9.96 -11.18 -5.17
CA GLU A 172 9.33 -9.94 -5.63
C GLU A 172 8.24 -9.43 -4.68
N PHE A 173 7.54 -10.33 -3.99
CA PHE A 173 6.51 -9.96 -3.01
C PHE A 173 7.09 -9.65 -1.61
N GLY A 174 8.34 -10.03 -1.34
CA GLY A 174 9.00 -9.82 -0.05
C GLY A 174 8.37 -10.63 1.11
N ARG A 175 7.64 -11.70 0.79
CA ARG A 175 6.96 -12.57 1.76
C ARG A 175 6.78 -13.99 1.20
N PRO A 176 6.63 -15.01 2.06
CA PRO A 176 6.23 -16.34 1.62
C PRO A 176 4.82 -16.31 1.01
N LEU A 177 4.59 -17.18 0.04
CA LEU A 177 3.28 -17.37 -0.58
C LEU A 177 2.37 -18.26 0.27
N SER A 178 1.07 -17.99 0.23
CA SER A 178 0.06 -18.87 0.80
C SER A 178 -0.19 -20.10 -0.08
N PRO A 179 -0.72 -21.22 0.46
CA PRO A 179 -1.02 -22.41 -0.34
C PRO A 179 -1.93 -22.14 -1.55
N ILE A 180 -2.89 -21.21 -1.41
CA ILE A 180 -3.81 -20.82 -2.49
C ILE A 180 -3.07 -20.05 -3.60
N GLU A 181 -2.08 -19.23 -3.23
CA GLU A 181 -1.24 -18.51 -4.19
C GLU A 181 -0.32 -19.46 -4.96
N VAL A 182 0.20 -20.50 -4.29
CA VAL A 182 0.99 -21.56 -4.94
C VAL A 182 0.14 -22.35 -5.94
N GLU A 183 -1.07 -22.77 -5.56
CA GLU A 183 -2.02 -23.44 -6.46
C GLU A 183 -2.34 -22.57 -7.69
N GLN A 184 -2.41 -21.24 -7.51
CA GLN A 184 -2.63 -20.32 -8.61
C GLN A 184 -1.44 -20.23 -9.57
N ILE A 185 -0.20 -20.27 -9.05
CA ILE A 185 1.02 -20.33 -9.87
C ILE A 185 1.09 -21.65 -10.64
N GLU A 186 0.74 -22.77 -10.00
CA GLU A 186 0.65 -24.07 -10.66
C GLU A 186 -0.34 -24.05 -11.82
N LYS A 187 -1.52 -23.45 -11.60
CA LYS A 187 -2.52 -23.29 -12.65
C LYS A 187 -1.97 -22.46 -13.82
N TRP A 188 -1.29 -21.35 -13.56
CA TRP A 188 -0.69 -20.54 -14.61
C TRP A 188 0.43 -21.28 -15.35
N ALA A 189 1.27 -22.03 -14.63
CA ALA A 189 2.33 -22.85 -15.21
C ALA A 189 1.80 -24.02 -16.06
N GLY A 190 0.58 -24.51 -15.77
CA GLY A 190 -0.12 -25.50 -16.60
C GLY A 190 -0.76 -24.90 -17.85
N GLU A 191 -1.14 -23.62 -17.82
CA GLU A 191 -1.83 -22.94 -18.92
C GLU A 191 -0.92 -22.05 -19.80
N SER A 192 0.26 -21.68 -19.32
CA SER A 192 1.18 -20.72 -19.95
C SER A 192 2.63 -21.09 -19.65
N SER A 193 3.56 -20.64 -20.50
CA SER A 193 4.99 -20.87 -20.27
C SER A 193 5.48 -20.10 -19.04
N ALA A 194 6.43 -20.66 -18.30
CA ALA A 194 7.00 -20.02 -17.11
C ALA A 194 7.53 -18.61 -17.41
N ALA A 195 8.13 -18.42 -18.59
CA ALA A 195 8.62 -17.12 -19.06
C ALA A 195 7.51 -16.05 -19.14
N LEU A 196 6.30 -16.42 -19.60
CA LEU A 196 5.16 -15.51 -19.61
C LEU A 196 4.69 -15.18 -18.18
N VAL A 197 4.68 -16.17 -17.28
CA VAL A 197 4.27 -15.95 -15.89
C VAL A 197 5.24 -14.97 -15.19
N VAL A 198 6.55 -15.11 -15.41
CA VAL A 198 7.56 -14.18 -14.89
C VAL A 198 7.39 -12.78 -15.49
N GLU A 199 7.14 -12.65 -16.79
CA GLU A 199 6.95 -11.33 -17.40
C GLU A 199 5.64 -10.65 -16.98
N ALA A 200 4.58 -11.41 -16.73
CA ALA A 200 3.35 -10.88 -16.14
C ALA A 200 3.60 -10.37 -14.70
N LEU A 201 4.38 -11.11 -13.91
CA LEU A 201 4.83 -10.67 -12.59
C LEU A 201 5.64 -9.37 -12.68
N ARG A 202 6.65 -9.32 -13.55
CA ARG A 202 7.50 -8.15 -13.74
C ARG A 202 6.70 -6.89 -14.08
N ARG A 203 5.68 -7.01 -14.94
CA ARG A 203 4.77 -5.90 -15.29
C ARG A 203 3.92 -5.46 -14.11
N ALA A 204 3.46 -6.39 -13.30
CA ALA A 204 2.70 -6.10 -12.09
C ALA A 204 3.55 -5.33 -11.06
N VAL A 205 4.81 -5.75 -10.87
CA VAL A 205 5.80 -5.09 -10.01
C VAL A 205 6.12 -3.67 -10.50
N LEU A 206 6.48 -3.52 -11.78
CA LEU A 206 6.78 -2.21 -12.38
C LEU A 206 5.59 -1.25 -12.36
N GLY A 207 4.36 -1.78 -12.42
CA GLY A 207 3.13 -1.01 -12.28
C GLY A 207 2.76 -0.67 -10.84
N GLY A 208 3.56 -1.08 -9.84
CA GLY A 208 3.30 -0.91 -8.41
C GLY A 208 2.13 -1.76 -7.87
N LYS A 209 1.69 -2.79 -8.62
CA LYS A 209 0.49 -3.57 -8.33
C LYS A 209 0.84 -5.04 -8.07
N HIS A 210 1.41 -5.30 -6.90
CA HIS A 210 1.75 -6.63 -6.40
C HIS A 210 0.49 -7.42 -5.97
N ASN A 211 -0.37 -7.76 -6.93
CA ASN A 211 -1.64 -8.45 -6.68
C ASN A 211 -1.86 -9.56 -7.72
N PHE A 212 -2.07 -10.78 -7.25
CA PHE A 212 -2.37 -11.96 -8.08
C PHE A 212 -3.55 -11.75 -9.03
N LYS A 213 -4.56 -10.98 -8.64
CA LYS A 213 -5.69 -10.62 -9.52
C LYS A 213 -5.23 -9.84 -10.75
N TYR A 214 -4.25 -8.94 -10.59
CA TYR A 214 -3.71 -8.14 -11.67
C TYR A 214 -2.86 -8.99 -12.62
N ILE A 215 -1.98 -9.84 -12.06
CA ILE A 215 -1.17 -10.82 -12.82
C ILE A 215 -2.08 -11.75 -13.62
N ASN A 216 -3.14 -12.27 -13.01
CA ASN A 216 -4.14 -13.10 -13.69
C ASN A 216 -4.78 -12.38 -14.89
N SER A 217 -5.06 -11.08 -14.74
CA SER A 217 -5.72 -10.29 -15.79
C SER A 217 -4.80 -10.14 -17.01
N ILE A 218 -3.50 -9.93 -16.78
CA ILE A 218 -2.48 -9.87 -17.84
C ILE A 218 -2.40 -11.21 -18.57
N LEU A 219 -2.30 -12.32 -17.83
CA LEU A 219 -2.20 -13.66 -18.41
C LEU A 219 -3.48 -14.05 -19.19
N LEU A 220 -4.66 -13.69 -18.69
CA LEU A 220 -5.92 -13.91 -19.39
C LEU A 220 -6.02 -13.09 -20.67
N GLU A 221 -5.53 -11.85 -20.66
CA GLU A 221 -5.48 -11.00 -21.86
C GLU A 221 -4.57 -11.63 -22.92
N TRP A 222 -3.38 -12.09 -22.55
CA TRP A 222 -2.47 -12.76 -23.48
C TRP A 222 -3.06 -14.06 -24.03
N LYS A 223 -3.67 -14.87 -23.16
CA LYS A 223 -4.39 -16.09 -23.57
C LYS A 223 -5.51 -15.78 -24.56
N LYS A 224 -6.29 -14.72 -24.33
CA LYS A 224 -7.38 -14.29 -25.23
C LYS A 224 -6.86 -13.85 -26.60
N ASN A 225 -5.66 -13.27 -26.66
CA ASN A 225 -5.01 -12.85 -27.89
C ASN A 225 -4.10 -13.95 -28.51
N ASN A 226 -4.15 -15.18 -27.99
CA ASN A 226 -3.34 -16.33 -28.42
C ASN A 226 -1.82 -16.09 -28.37
N LEU A 227 -1.34 -15.24 -27.46
CA LEU A 227 0.09 -14.96 -27.29
C LEU A 227 0.73 -16.07 -26.44
N LYS A 228 1.75 -16.73 -26.98
CA LYS A 228 2.42 -17.90 -26.38
C LYS A 228 3.92 -17.69 -26.19
N THR A 229 4.53 -16.73 -26.87
CA THR A 229 5.96 -16.41 -26.74
C THR A 229 6.17 -14.98 -26.24
N LEU A 230 7.34 -14.72 -25.65
CA LEU A 230 7.72 -13.36 -25.23
C LEU A 230 7.82 -12.39 -26.41
N GLU A 231 8.22 -12.91 -27.57
CA GLU A 231 8.33 -12.14 -28.82
C GLU A 231 6.94 -11.65 -29.29
N GLU A 232 5.94 -12.55 -29.28
CA GLU A 232 4.54 -12.21 -29.62
C GLU A 232 3.95 -11.18 -28.65
N VAL A 233 4.27 -11.26 -27.35
CA VAL A 233 3.83 -10.27 -26.37
C VAL A 233 4.45 -8.91 -26.65
N SER A 234 5.75 -8.85 -26.98
CA SER A 234 6.42 -7.60 -27.35
C SER A 234 5.82 -6.98 -28.61
N GLU A 235 5.53 -7.77 -29.64
CA GLU A 235 4.87 -7.30 -30.86
C GLU A 235 3.45 -6.79 -30.58
N TYR A 236 2.68 -7.52 -29.76
CA TYR A 236 1.36 -7.11 -29.32
C TYR A 236 1.38 -5.76 -28.59
N ASP A 237 2.35 -5.55 -27.69
CA ASP A 237 2.51 -4.29 -26.97
C ASP A 237 2.87 -3.13 -27.92
N GLN A 238 3.76 -3.35 -28.88
CA GLN A 238 4.12 -2.34 -29.88
C GLN A 238 2.91 -1.93 -30.72
N ASP A 239 2.10 -2.90 -31.13
CA ASP A 239 0.88 -2.65 -31.88
C ASP A 239 -0.20 -1.97 -31.03
N PHE A 240 -0.32 -2.34 -29.76
CA PHE A 240 -1.21 -1.66 -28.83
C PHE A 240 -0.80 -0.19 -28.62
N GLN A 241 0.50 0.09 -28.45
CA GLN A 241 1.02 1.45 -28.34
C GLN A 241 0.83 2.25 -29.65
N LYS A 242 1.07 1.64 -30.82
CA LYS A 242 0.82 2.28 -32.13
C LYS A 242 -0.66 2.61 -32.31
N ARG A 243 -1.57 1.70 -31.92
CA ARG A 243 -3.03 1.93 -31.95
C ARG A 243 -3.47 3.03 -30.98
N ARG A 244 -2.91 3.05 -29.76
CA ARG A 244 -3.16 4.10 -28.76
C ARG A 244 -2.67 5.46 -29.24
N ALA A 245 -1.46 5.53 -29.78
CA ALA A 245 -0.90 6.75 -30.37
C ALA A 245 -1.72 7.25 -31.58
N ARG A 246 -2.20 6.34 -32.43
CA ARG A 246 -3.06 6.68 -33.58
C ARG A 246 -4.46 7.16 -33.15
N SER A 247 -5.02 6.56 -32.09
CA SER A 247 -6.28 7.02 -31.49
C SER A 247 -6.15 8.41 -30.86
N LEU A 248 -5.08 8.67 -30.11
CA LEU A 248 -4.78 9.99 -29.53
C LEU A 248 -4.56 11.06 -30.61
N ARG A 249 -3.89 10.72 -31.72
CA ARG A 249 -3.74 11.61 -32.89
C ARG A 249 -5.09 11.93 -33.55
N LYS A 250 -5.97 10.93 -33.73
CA LYS A 250 -7.30 11.13 -34.33
C LYS A 250 -8.20 12.01 -33.47
N VAL A 251 -8.13 11.88 -32.13
CA VAL A 251 -8.87 12.75 -31.19
C VAL A 251 -8.33 14.19 -31.24
N ASN A 252 -7.01 14.37 -31.35
CA ASN A 252 -6.41 15.70 -31.49
C ASN A 252 -6.70 16.34 -32.86
N GLU A 253 -6.79 15.55 -33.94
CA GLU A 253 -7.14 16.04 -35.28
C GLU A 253 -8.63 16.42 -35.39
N THR A 254 -9.56 15.67 -34.81
CA THR A 254 -10.99 16.03 -34.77
C THR A 254 -11.25 17.24 -33.89
N ALA A 255 -10.53 17.38 -32.77
CA ALA A 255 -10.57 18.59 -31.94
C ALA A 255 -10.07 19.82 -32.71
N ASN A 256 -8.96 19.70 -33.45
CA ASN A 256 -8.37 20.83 -34.19
C ASN A 256 -9.16 21.21 -35.47
N ALA A 257 -9.84 20.25 -36.10
CA ALA A 257 -10.76 20.50 -37.21
C ALA A 257 -12.03 21.23 -36.76
N GLY A 258 -12.58 20.90 -35.58
CA GLY A 258 -13.71 21.61 -34.97
C GLY A 258 -13.40 23.09 -34.68
N THR A 259 -12.18 23.40 -34.24
CA THR A 259 -11.76 24.79 -33.95
C THR A 259 -11.57 25.62 -35.23
N LYS A 260 -11.15 25.01 -36.35
CA LYS A 260 -11.02 25.71 -37.64
C LYS A 260 -12.37 25.98 -38.31
N ALA A 261 -13.32 25.04 -38.23
CA ALA A 261 -14.67 25.22 -38.77
C ALA A 261 -15.45 26.32 -38.04
N ASN A 262 -15.33 26.39 -36.71
CA ASN A 262 -16.02 27.40 -35.89
C ASN A 262 -15.48 28.83 -36.11
N LYS A 263 -14.22 28.96 -36.56
CA LYS A 263 -13.58 30.26 -36.85
C LYS A 263 -14.03 30.84 -38.20
N ASN A 264 -14.40 30.00 -39.16
CA ASN A 264 -14.97 30.45 -40.44
C ASN A 264 -16.45 30.87 -40.28
N ASP A 265 -17.24 30.08 -39.55
CA ASP A 265 -18.67 30.40 -39.29
C ASP A 265 -18.83 31.68 -38.44
N SER A 266 -17.90 31.93 -37.50
CA SER A 266 -17.81 33.19 -36.73
C SER A 266 -17.49 34.40 -37.60
N LYS A 267 -16.58 34.27 -38.58
CA LYS A 267 -16.21 35.36 -39.50
C LYS A 267 -17.34 35.67 -40.49
N GLU A 268 -18.04 34.64 -40.97
CA GLU A 268 -19.17 34.77 -41.88
C GLU A 268 -20.36 35.45 -41.17
N LYS A 269 -20.67 35.05 -39.93
CA LYS A 269 -21.69 35.72 -39.09
C LYS A 269 -21.32 37.16 -38.71
N ALA A 270 -20.04 37.44 -38.46
CA ALA A 270 -19.57 38.80 -38.17
C ALA A 270 -19.65 39.72 -39.40
N PHE A 271 -19.34 39.19 -40.60
CA PHE A 271 -19.48 39.91 -41.87
C PHE A 271 -20.95 40.22 -42.18
N ILE A 272 -21.85 39.24 -42.02
CA ILE A 272 -23.30 39.44 -42.21
C ILE A 272 -23.85 40.49 -41.24
N ARG A 273 -23.42 40.50 -39.96
CA ARG A 273 -23.84 41.56 -39.01
C ARG A 273 -23.36 42.95 -39.40
N SER A 274 -22.19 43.07 -40.03
CA SER A 274 -21.67 44.37 -40.47
C SER A 274 -22.43 44.98 -41.65
N LEU A 275 -23.17 44.18 -42.42
CA LEU A 275 -23.97 44.64 -43.56
C LEU A 275 -25.31 45.27 -43.14
N TYR A 276 -25.81 44.98 -41.93
CA TYR A 276 -27.12 45.41 -41.47
C TYR A 276 -27.11 46.57 -40.46
N ILE A 277 -25.94 47.14 -40.14
CA ILE A 277 -25.83 48.31 -39.28
C ILE A 277 -25.40 49.51 -40.15
N LYS A 278 -26.36 50.02 -40.91
CA LYS A 278 -26.40 51.40 -41.39
C LYS A 278 -27.79 51.95 -41.11
N GLY A 279 -27.85 52.84 -40.13
CA GLY A 279 -29.04 53.51 -39.61
C GLY A 279 -28.64 54.24 -38.35
#